data_AF-A0A0M2V1M8-F1
#
_entry.id   AF-A0A0M2V1M8-F1
#
_cell.length_a   1.000
_cell.length_b   1.000
_cell.length_c   1.000
_cell.angle_alpha   90.00
_cell.angle_beta   90.00
_cell.angle_gamma   90.00
#
_symmetry.space_group_name_H-M   'P 1'
#
loop_
_entity.id
_entity.type
_entity.pdbx_description
1 polymer ?
#
loop_
_entity_poly.entity_id
_entity_poly.type
_entity_poly.pdbx_seq_one_letter_code
_entity_poly.pdbx_strand_id
1 'polypeptide(L)'
;MGVGGFSIWQLLIVLAIIVLLFGTKKLRGIGTDLGSAIKGFRSSIKDEEPQDDDKPEQLADSQRSQNDSQPEQTKQTDKDKH
;
A
#
# COMPACT_ATOMS: atom_id res chain seq x y z
N MET A 1 -15.53 21.47 28.10
CA MET A 1 -15.17 21.83 26.70
C MET A 1 -14.60 20.59 26.04
N GLY A 2 -15.48 19.70 25.55
CA GLY A 2 -15.04 18.48 24.87
C GLY A 2 -14.53 18.82 23.47
N VAL A 3 -13.61 18.00 22.96
CA VAL A 3 -13.07 17.98 21.58
C VAL A 3 -14.13 17.71 20.49
N GLY A 4 -15.40 18.06 20.72
CA GLY A 4 -16.55 17.81 19.84
C GLY A 4 -16.73 18.78 18.67
N GLY A 5 -15.69 19.54 18.30
CA GLY A 5 -15.71 20.46 17.16
C GLY A 5 -15.16 19.85 15.86
N PHE A 6 -14.36 18.78 15.95
CA PHE A 6 -13.82 18.07 14.80
C PHE A 6 -14.77 16.95 14.41
N SER A 7 -15.81 17.29 13.65
CA SER A 7 -16.70 16.27 13.10
C SER A 7 -15.95 15.46 12.02
N ILE A 8 -16.26 14.17 11.96
CA ILE A 8 -15.60 13.19 11.09
C ILE A 8 -15.67 13.63 9.61
N TRP A 9 -16.73 14.37 9.24
CA TRP A 9 -16.90 14.95 7.91
C TRP A 9 -15.80 15.94 7.53
N GLN A 10 -15.33 16.76 8.46
CA GLN A 10 -14.26 17.73 8.25
C GLN A 10 -12.93 17.00 8.04
N LEU A 11 -12.67 15.93 8.80
CA LEU A 11 -11.48 15.10 8.62
C LEU A 11 -11.44 14.43 7.24
N LEU A 12 -12.58 13.94 6.74
CA LEU A 12 -12.66 13.37 5.38
C LEU A 12 -12.37 14.40 4.29
N ILE A 13 -12.91 15.62 4.44
CA ILE A 13 -12.65 16.72 3.50
C ILE A 13 -11.17 17.13 3.51
N VAL A 14 -10.55 17.26 4.67
CA VAL A 14 -9.13 17.56 4.79
C VAL A 14 -8.27 16.44 4.19
N LEU A 15 -8.61 15.18 4.47
CA LEU A 15 -7.93 14.01 3.91
C LEU A 15 -8.00 14.01 2.38
N ALA A 16 -9.16 14.31 1.80
CA ALA A 16 -9.33 14.37 0.36
C ALA A 16 -8.40 15.42 -0.28
N ILE A 17 -8.26 16.59 0.34
CA ILE A 17 -7.34 17.64 -0.13
C ILE A 17 -5.89 17.16 -0.06
N ILE A 18 -5.47 16.51 1.03
CA ILE A 18 -4.12 15.96 1.17
C ILE A 18 -3.85 14.92 0.08
N VAL A 19 -4.81 14.01 -0.18
CA VAL A 19 -4.70 12.99 -1.23
C VAL A 19 -4.57 13.64 -2.61
N LEU A 20 -5.29 14.72 -2.89
CA LEU A 20 -5.19 15.48 -4.15
C LEU A 20 -3.85 16.18 -4.32
N LEU A 21 -3.30 16.78 -3.25
CA LEU A 21 -2.02 17.50 -3.28
C LEU A 21 -0.82 16.56 -3.46
N PHE A 22 -0.79 15.47 -2.70
CA PHE A 22 0.33 14.53 -2.70
C PHE A 22 0.16 13.41 -3.75
N GLY A 23 -1.05 13.18 -4.23
CA GLY A 23 -1.42 12.09 -5.11
C GLY A 23 -1.47 10.73 -4.39
N THR A 24 -2.33 9.83 -4.88
CA THR A 24 -2.51 8.48 -4.30
C THR A 24 -1.26 7.60 -4.39
N LYS A 25 -0.36 7.86 -5.35
CA LYS A 25 0.86 7.06 -5.58
C LYS A 25 1.90 7.21 -4.46
N LYS A 26 2.11 8.44 -3.97
CA LYS A 26 3.00 8.73 -2.82
C LYS A 26 2.39 8.21 -1.52
N LEU A 27 1.09 8.44 -1.32
CA LEU A 27 0.37 7.98 -0.13
C LEU A 27 0.30 6.45 -0.02
N ARG A 28 0.19 5.72 -1.14
CA ARG A 28 0.16 4.25 -1.13
C ARG A 28 1.50 3.64 -0.76
N GLY A 29 2.62 4.19 -1.24
CA GLY A 29 3.95 3.72 -0.84
C GLY A 29 4.14 3.87 0.68
N ILE A 30 4.03 5.10 1.16
CA ILE A 30 4.20 5.43 2.59
C ILE A 30 3.15 4.74 3.46
N GLY A 31 1.89 4.67 3.00
CA GLY A 31 0.80 4.01 3.70
C GLY A 31 0.93 2.49 3.81
N THR A 32 1.61 1.84 2.87
CA THR A 32 1.91 0.39 2.97
C THR A 32 2.93 0.12 4.06
N ASP A 33 3.98 0.94 4.14
CA ASP A 33 5.03 0.82 5.14
C ASP A 33 4.50 1.14 6.55
N LEU A 34 3.80 2.27 6.72
CA LEU A 34 3.18 2.62 7.99
C LEU A 34 2.05 1.65 8.37
N GLY A 35 1.25 1.21 7.40
CA GLY A 35 0.16 0.27 7.64
C GLY A 35 0.66 -1.09 8.14
N SER A 36 1.79 -1.56 7.61
CA SER A 36 2.42 -2.81 8.06
C SER A 36 2.95 -2.70 9.50
N ALA A 37 3.56 -1.57 9.86
CA ALA A 37 4.03 -1.31 11.22
C ALA A 37 2.86 -1.23 12.22
N ILE A 38 1.78 -0.52 11.86
CA ILE A 38 0.59 -0.38 12.71
C ILE A 38 -0.16 -1.73 12.82
N LYS A 39 -0.17 -2.55 11.77
CA LYS A 39 -0.77 -3.89 11.80
C LYS A 39 -0.06 -4.80 12.82
N GLY A 40 1.27 -4.81 12.83
CA GLY A 40 2.05 -5.54 13.83
C GLY A 40 1.77 -5.06 15.26
N PHE A 41 1.73 -3.74 15.47
CA PHE A 41 1.39 -3.14 16.77
C PHE A 41 -0.01 -3.53 17.25
N ARG A 42 -1.01 -3.48 16.36
CA ARG A 42 -2.39 -3.89 16.69
C ARG A 42 -2.48 -5.38 17.00
N SER A 43 -1.74 -6.22 16.27
CA SER A 43 -1.68 -7.66 16.56
C SER A 43 -1.09 -7.92 17.94
N SER A 44 0.05 -7.32 18.28
CA SER A 44 0.69 -7.52 19.59
C SER A 44 -0.16 -7.05 20.77
N ILE A 45 -0.91 -5.95 20.61
CA ILE A 45 -1.85 -5.49 21.66
C ILE A 45 -3.05 -6.45 21.79
N LYS A 46 -3.51 -7.02 20.68
CA LYS A 46 -4.65 -7.94 20.66
C LYS A 46 -4.28 -9.34 21.17
N ASP A 47 -3.02 -9.74 21.08
CA ASP A 47 -2.48 -10.98 21.66
C ASP A 47 -2.35 -10.92 23.21
N GLU A 48 -2.43 -9.74 23.82
CA GLU A 48 -2.44 -9.57 25.29
C GLU A 48 -3.86 -9.64 25.91
N GLU A 49 -4.93 -9.58 25.10
CA GLU A 49 -6.29 -9.93 25.54
C GLU A 49 -6.55 -11.42 25.27
N PRO A 50 -7.00 -12.21 26.27
CA PRO A 50 -7.27 -13.62 26.03
C PRO A 50 -8.59 -13.73 25.27
N GLN A 51 -8.57 -14.00 23.95
CA GLN A 51 -9.64 -14.75 23.27
C GLN A 51 -9.18 -15.50 22.02
N ASP A 52 -9.70 -16.73 22.00
CA ASP A 52 -9.65 -17.80 21.02
C ASP A 52 -9.90 -17.40 19.55
N ASP A 53 -9.34 -18.28 18.71
CA ASP A 53 -9.75 -18.70 17.37
C ASP A 53 -9.43 -17.86 16.11
N ASP A 54 -8.76 -18.61 15.22
CA ASP A 54 -8.71 -18.58 13.76
C ASP A 54 -8.02 -17.43 13.01
N LYS A 55 -6.74 -17.73 12.74
CA LYS A 55 -5.88 -17.14 11.71
C LYS A 55 -6.49 -17.36 10.31
N PRO A 56 -6.43 -16.34 9.44
CA PRO A 56 -5.76 -16.58 8.16
C PRO A 56 -4.60 -15.61 7.99
N GLU A 57 -3.39 -16.13 8.16
CA GLU A 57 -2.20 -15.54 7.55
C GLU A 57 -2.28 -15.83 6.05
N GLN A 58 -2.79 -14.87 5.27
CA GLN A 58 -2.61 -14.85 3.82
C GLN A 58 -2.29 -13.43 3.32
N LEU A 59 -1.08 -13.35 2.74
CA LEU A 59 -0.75 -12.69 1.48
C LEU A 59 -0.83 -11.15 1.42
N ALA A 60 0.36 -10.54 1.48
CA ALA A 60 0.67 -9.45 0.56
C ALA A 60 1.96 -9.83 -0.18
N ASP A 61 1.74 -10.62 -1.24
CA ASP A 61 2.70 -10.98 -2.26
C ASP A 61 3.35 -9.71 -2.84
N SER A 62 4.66 -9.62 -2.67
CA SER A 62 5.53 -8.63 -3.31
C SER A 62 5.62 -8.90 -4.81
N GLN A 63 4.57 -8.64 -5.60
CA GLN A 63 4.68 -8.69 -7.07
C GLN A 63 3.57 -7.93 -7.80
N ARG A 64 3.78 -6.63 -8.10
CA ARG A 64 3.27 -5.99 -9.33
C ARG A 64 3.88 -4.61 -9.60
N SER A 65 5.17 -4.55 -9.96
CA SER A 65 5.65 -3.53 -10.91
C SER A 65 7.05 -3.86 -11.43
N GLN A 66 7.14 -4.94 -12.20
CA GLN A 66 8.12 -5.00 -13.29
C GLN A 66 7.40 -5.51 -14.53
N ASN A 67 7.66 -4.82 -15.64
CA ASN A 67 7.30 -5.18 -17.00
C ASN A 67 5.85 -4.90 -17.45
N ASP A 68 5.65 -3.74 -18.08
CA ASP A 68 5.11 -3.71 -19.46
C ASP A 68 5.35 -2.34 -20.11
N SER A 69 6.46 -2.23 -20.83
CA SER A 69 6.69 -1.26 -21.89
C SER A 69 7.72 -1.87 -22.84
N GLN A 70 7.29 -2.85 -23.62
CA GLN A 70 7.93 -3.23 -24.90
C GLN A 70 7.19 -2.51 -26.04
N PRO A 71 7.80 -2.30 -27.23
CA PRO A 71 9.00 -2.97 -27.74
C PRO A 71 10.08 -2.03 -28.31
N GLU A 72 11.35 -2.27 -27.98
CA GLU A 72 12.47 -1.80 -28.79
C GLU A 72 12.62 -2.67 -30.04
N GLN A 73 12.38 -2.03 -31.17
CA GLN A 73 12.66 -2.50 -32.51
C GLN A 73 14.15 -2.24 -32.79
N THR A 74 15.00 -3.27 -32.79
CA THR A 74 16.31 -3.20 -33.45
C THR A 74 16.56 -4.49 -34.23
N LYS A 75 16.59 -4.32 -35.55
CA LYS A 75 16.77 -5.32 -36.59
C LYS A 75 18.17 -5.12 -37.17
N GLN A 76 19.14 -5.94 -36.76
CA GLN A 76 20.47 -6.16 -37.36
C GLN A 76 21.07 -7.37 -36.61
N THR A 77 21.77 -8.35 -37.14
CA THR A 77 22.40 -8.61 -38.45
C THR A 77 22.95 -10.06 -38.37
N ASP A 78 22.77 -10.83 -39.44
CA ASP A 78 23.73 -11.77 -40.05
C ASP A 78 24.57 -12.75 -39.19
N LYS A 79 24.33 -14.05 -39.40
CA LYS A 79 25.31 -15.16 -39.57
C LYS A 79 24.54 -16.47 -39.74
N ASP A 80 24.39 -17.00 -40.95
CA ASP A 80 25.35 -17.86 -41.68
C ASP A 80 25.65 -19.20 -40.95
N LYS A 81 25.23 -20.30 -41.61
CA LYS A 81 25.86 -21.64 -41.65
C LYS A 81 25.66 -22.60 -40.46
N HIS A 82 24.72 -23.55 -40.59
CA HIS A 82 24.97 -24.90 -41.14
C HIS A 82 23.64 -25.60 -41.44
#